data_AF-A0A0F4QNL4-F1
#
_entry.id   AF-A0A0F4QNL4-F1
#
_cell.length_a   1.000
_cell.length_b   1.000
_cell.length_c   1.000
_cell.angle_alpha   90.00
_cell.angle_beta   90.00
_cell.angle_gamma   90.00
#
_symmetry.space_group_name_H-M   'P 1'
#
loop_
_entity.id
_entity.type
_entity.pdbx_description
1 polymer ?
#
loop_
_entity_poly.entity_id
_entity_poly.type
_entity_poly.pdbx_seq_one_letter_code
_entity_poly.pdbx_strand_id
1 'polypeptide(L)'
;MCDVNVFTKRLKEARKNVGLSQKQLGIHAGLDPSVASPRMNQYEKGTHLPDINTVGKICSVLGVPVAYLYCEDDELAELISVYDKLSEQAKKEIRSLIVNCSI
;
A
#
# COMPACT_ATOMS: atom_id res chain seq x y z
N MET A 1 13.81 0.54 -11.79
CA MET A 1 13.39 -0.14 -10.55
C MET A 1 12.73 0.92 -9.70
N CYS A 2 11.50 0.71 -9.21
CA CYS A 2 10.87 1.66 -8.27
C CYS A 2 11.80 1.82 -7.05
N ASP A 3 11.98 3.06 -6.62
CA ASP A 3 12.88 3.40 -5.52
C ASP A 3 12.41 2.70 -4.23
N VAL A 4 13.34 2.03 -3.54
CA VAL A 4 13.10 1.42 -2.21
C VAL A 4 12.58 2.47 -1.23
N ASN A 5 12.96 3.72 -1.41
CA ASN A 5 12.47 4.86 -0.64
C ASN A 5 10.95 5.04 -0.78
N VAL A 6 10.39 4.84 -1.97
CA VAL A 6 8.94 4.96 -2.23
C VAL A 6 8.18 3.86 -1.49
N PHE A 7 8.63 2.61 -1.61
CA PHE A 7 8.00 1.49 -0.92
C PHE A 7 7.98 1.67 0.60
N THR A 8 9.12 2.06 1.18
CA THR A 8 9.24 2.26 2.63
C THR A 8 8.35 3.39 3.14
N LYS A 9 8.29 4.53 2.42
CA LYS A 9 7.39 5.66 2.69
C LYS A 9 5.94 5.19 2.70
N ARG A 10 5.48 4.59 1.60
CA ARG A 10 4.07 4.18 1.40
C ARG A 10 3.62 3.11 2.38
N LEU A 11 4.47 2.11 2.66
CA LEU A 11 4.15 1.08 3.65
C LEU A 11 3.91 1.68 5.03
N LYS A 12 4.79 2.60 5.45
CA LYS A 12 4.70 3.26 6.75
C LYS A 12 3.49 4.19 6.84
N GLU A 13 3.19 4.93 5.77
CA GLU A 13 2.00 5.79 5.66
C GLU A 13 0.71 4.99 5.78
N ALA A 14 0.51 3.98 4.93
CA ALA A 14 -0.68 3.15 4.97
C ALA A 14 -0.86 2.46 6.33
N ARG A 15 0.21 1.93 6.93
CA ARG A 15 0.14 1.32 8.27
C ARG A 15 -0.32 2.33 9.32
N LYS A 16 0.23 3.54 9.32
CA LYS A 16 -0.16 4.59 10.27
C LYS A 16 -1.61 5.02 10.07
N ASN A 17 -2.06 5.12 8.82
CA ASN A 17 -3.44 5.51 8.49
C ASN A 17 -4.48 4.51 9.03
N VAL A 18 -4.15 3.22 9.07
CA VAL A 18 -5.01 2.19 9.69
C VAL A 18 -4.74 1.97 11.19
N GLY A 19 -3.85 2.75 11.80
CA GLY A 19 -3.59 2.73 13.25
C GLY A 19 -2.87 1.48 13.78
N LEU A 20 -2.22 0.69 12.91
CA LEU A 20 -1.55 -0.55 13.33
C LEU A 20 -0.09 -0.31 13.76
N SER A 21 0.37 -1.02 14.79
CA SER A 21 1.80 -1.18 15.05
C SER A 21 2.45 -2.10 14.01
N GLN A 22 3.77 -2.03 13.86
CA GLN A 22 4.53 -2.95 12.99
C GLN A 22 4.26 -4.42 13.35
N LYS A 23 4.23 -4.76 14.65
CA LYS A 23 3.93 -6.11 15.11
C LYS A 23 2.53 -6.55 14.70
N GLN A 24 1.51 -5.71 14.90
CA GLN A 24 0.13 -6.02 14.52
C GLN A 24 -0.02 -6.21 13.01
N LEU A 25 0.57 -5.32 12.20
CA LEU A 25 0.56 -5.47 10.74
C LEU A 25 1.18 -6.81 10.32
N GLY A 26 2.35 -7.16 10.86
CA GLY A 26 3.01 -8.41 10.52
C GLY A 26 2.18 -9.64 10.88
N ILE A 27 1.58 -9.66 12.07
CA ILE A 27 0.70 -10.76 12.51
C ILE A 27 -0.54 -10.86 11.61
N HIS A 28 -1.21 -9.74 11.33
CA HIS A 28 -2.40 -9.72 10.47
C HIS A 28 -2.07 -10.14 9.03
N ALA A 29 -0.85 -9.84 8.55
CA ALA A 29 -0.36 -10.29 7.25
C ALA A 29 0.09 -11.77 7.23
N GLY A 30 -0.09 -12.50 8.34
CA GLY A 30 0.21 -13.92 8.46
C GLY A 30 1.66 -14.25 8.78
N LEU A 31 2.44 -13.29 9.29
CA LEU A 31 3.77 -13.59 9.84
C LEU A 31 3.66 -14.18 11.24
N ASP A 32 4.61 -15.05 11.58
CA ASP A 32 4.71 -15.58 12.93
C ASP A 32 4.93 -14.42 13.95
N PRO A 33 4.21 -14.41 15.09
CA PRO A 33 4.29 -13.33 16.09
C PRO A 33 5.70 -13.06 16.62
N SER A 34 6.59 -14.05 16.64
CA SER A 34 7.98 -13.91 17.10
C SER A 34 8.84 -13.08 16.15
N VAL A 35 8.51 -13.05 14.86
CA VAL A 35 9.29 -12.35 13.82
C VAL A 35 8.52 -11.20 13.15
N ALA A 36 7.23 -11.03 13.45
CA ALA A 36 6.38 -10.02 12.82
C ALA A 36 6.94 -8.59 12.96
N SER A 37 7.31 -8.16 14.18
CA SER A 37 7.86 -6.82 14.41
C SER A 37 9.20 -6.58 13.72
N PRO A 38 10.25 -7.44 13.87
CA PRO A 38 11.52 -7.21 13.20
C PRO A 38 11.40 -7.25 11.68
N ARG A 39 10.56 -8.12 11.10
CA ARG A 39 10.32 -8.17 9.64
C ARG A 39 9.67 -6.89 9.12
N MET A 40 8.60 -6.43 9.75
CA MET A 40 7.95 -5.17 9.33
C MET A 40 8.88 -3.96 9.47
N ASN A 41 9.69 -3.90 10.53
CA ASN A 41 10.71 -2.86 10.65
C ASN A 41 11.77 -2.94 9.54
N GLN A 42 12.21 -4.13 9.13
CA GLN A 42 13.14 -4.29 8.01
C GLN A 42 12.54 -3.80 6.69
N TYR A 43 11.26 -4.09 6.46
CA TYR A 43 10.51 -3.63 5.29
C TYR A 43 10.32 -2.11 5.27
N GLU A 44 9.96 -1.49 6.41
CA GLU A 44 9.84 -0.03 6.52
C GLU A 44 11.18 0.72 6.48
N LYS A 45 12.30 0.03 6.69
CA LYS A 45 13.65 0.60 6.52
C LYS A 45 14.27 0.30 5.17
N GLY A 46 13.62 -0.54 4.34
CA GLY A 46 14.13 -0.95 3.04
C GLY A 46 15.33 -1.90 3.09
N THR A 47 15.72 -2.35 4.29
CA THR A 47 16.84 -3.31 4.46
C THR A 47 16.53 -4.68 3.88
N HIS A 48 15.24 -5.04 3.81
CA HIS A 48 14.74 -6.21 3.11
C HIS A 48 13.45 -5.80 2.40
N LEU A 49 13.15 -6.43 1.28
CA LEU A 49 11.87 -6.29 0.61
C LEU A 49 11.06 -7.59 0.76
N PRO A 50 9.75 -7.50 1.03
CA PRO A 50 8.86 -8.66 0.96
C PRO A 50 8.71 -9.16 -0.47
N ASP A 51 8.41 -10.45 -0.64
CA ASP A 51 7.99 -11.00 -1.92
C ASP A 51 6.57 -10.53 -2.29
N ILE A 52 6.17 -10.73 -3.55
CA ILE A 52 4.88 -10.27 -4.06
C ILE A 52 3.68 -10.86 -3.29
N ASN A 53 3.80 -12.09 -2.80
CA ASN A 53 2.75 -12.74 -2.02
C ASN A 53 2.57 -12.05 -0.65
N THR A 54 3.69 -11.74 0.01
CA THR A 54 3.71 -11.02 1.28
C THR A 54 3.23 -9.58 1.10
N VAL A 55 3.62 -8.91 0.01
CA VAL A 55 3.09 -7.59 -0.37
C VAL A 55 1.56 -7.64 -0.50
N GLY A 56 1.03 -8.63 -1.22
CA GLY A 56 -0.42 -8.80 -1.36
C GLY A 56 -1.13 -8.95 -0.02
N LYS A 57 -0.59 -9.77 0.89
CA LYS A 57 -1.15 -9.94 2.25
C LYS A 57 -1.12 -8.65 3.06
N ILE A 58 0.00 -7.91 3.00
CA ILE A 58 0.14 -6.60 3.66
C ILE A 58 -0.91 -5.63 3.11
N CYS A 59 -1.04 -5.49 1.78
CA CYS A 59 -2.01 -4.62 1.13
C CYS A 59 -3.45 -4.96 1.51
N SER A 60 -3.81 -6.25 1.58
CA SER A 60 -5.12 -6.70 2.04
C SER A 60 -5.43 -6.26 3.46
N VAL A 61 -4.44 -6.31 4.37
CA VAL A 61 -4.60 -5.81 5.76
C VAL A 61 -4.72 -4.29 5.80
N LEU A 62 -3.96 -3.59 4.97
CA LEU A 62 -3.94 -2.13 4.91
C LEU A 62 -5.15 -1.53 4.16
N GLY A 63 -5.89 -2.34 3.41
CA GLY A 63 -7.03 -1.89 2.63
C GLY A 63 -6.65 -0.92 1.50
N VAL A 64 -5.48 -1.15 0.87
CA VAL A 64 -4.98 -0.35 -0.27
C VAL A 64 -4.53 -1.26 -1.41
N PRO A 65 -4.65 -0.84 -2.69
CA PRO A 65 -4.12 -1.59 -3.82
C PRO A 65 -2.60 -1.77 -3.74
N VAL A 66 -2.07 -2.84 -4.34
CA VAL A 66 -0.61 -3.07 -4.42
C VAL A 66 0.12 -1.90 -5.08
N ALA A 67 -0.50 -1.27 -6.08
CA ALA A 67 0.05 -0.10 -6.78
C ALA A 67 0.36 1.07 -5.84
N TYR A 68 -0.37 1.21 -4.74
CA TYR A 68 -0.14 2.27 -3.75
C TYR A 68 1.28 2.22 -3.18
N LEU A 69 1.81 1.02 -2.92
CA LEU A 69 3.15 0.84 -2.35
C LEU A 69 4.28 1.22 -3.32
N TYR A 70 3.98 1.43 -4.60
CA TYR A 70 4.98 1.75 -5.63
C TYR A 70 4.71 3.09 -6.32
N CYS A 71 3.74 3.87 -5.82
CA CYS A 71 3.36 5.15 -6.40
C CYS A 71 4.20 6.28 -5.80
N GLU A 72 5.06 6.91 -6.61
CA GLU A 72 5.95 7.99 -6.16
C GLU A 72 5.18 9.30 -5.95
N ASP A 73 4.21 9.57 -6.82
CA ASP A 73 3.37 10.76 -6.79
C ASP A 73 2.36 10.71 -5.64
N ASP A 74 2.33 11.74 -4.80
CA ASP A 74 1.50 11.79 -3.59
C ASP A 74 0.00 11.95 -3.93
N GLU A 75 -0.35 12.74 -4.95
CA GLU A 75 -1.74 12.93 -5.36
C GLU A 75 -2.31 11.65 -5.97
N LEU A 76 -1.55 10.99 -6.85
CA LEU A 76 -1.95 9.72 -7.43
C LEU A 76 -2.03 8.61 -6.38
N ALA A 77 -1.12 8.57 -5.40
CA ALA A 77 -1.18 7.59 -4.31
C ALA A 77 -2.45 7.77 -3.47
N GLU A 78 -2.87 9.01 -3.19
CA GLU A 78 -4.12 9.30 -2.51
C GLU A 78 -5.32 8.74 -3.31
N LEU A 79 -5.38 9.01 -4.61
CA LEU A 79 -6.42 8.48 -5.50
C LEU A 79 -6.45 6.95 -5.50
N ILE A 80 -5.29 6.30 -5.63
CA ILE A 80 -5.17 4.83 -5.60
C ILE A 80 -5.69 4.28 -4.27
N SER A 81 -5.38 4.91 -3.13
CA SER A 81 -5.74 4.42 -1.79
C SER A 81 -7.25 4.39 -1.52
N VAL A 82 -8.02 5.19 -2.26
CA VAL A 82 -9.48 5.29 -2.12
C VAL A 82 -10.23 4.64 -3.29
N TYR A 83 -9.55 4.34 -4.40
CA TYR A 83 -10.19 3.88 -5.63
C TYR A 83 -11.09 2.66 -5.43
N ASP A 84 -10.64 1.67 -4.65
CA ASP A 84 -11.42 0.46 -4.38
C ASP A 84 -12.67 0.71 -3.51
N LYS A 85 -12.70 1.83 -2.78
CA LYS A 85 -13.82 2.25 -1.91
C LYS A 85 -14.89 3.02 -2.68
N LEU A 86 -14.60 3.41 -3.93
CA LEU A 86 -15.55 4.13 -4.77
C LEU A 86 -16.64 3.19 -5.30
N SER A 87 -17.84 3.74 -5.50
CA SER A 87 -18.91 3.03 -6.20
C SER A 87 -18.52 2.79 -7.66
N GLU A 88 -19.10 1.75 -8.27
CA GLU A 88 -18.87 1.46 -9.70
C GLU A 88 -19.28 2.64 -10.61
N GLN A 89 -20.27 3.43 -10.19
CA GLN A 89 -20.68 4.64 -10.91
C GLN A 89 -19.59 5.73 -10.83
N ALA A 90 -19.06 6.01 -9.64
CA ALA A 90 -17.98 6.99 -9.46
C ALA A 90 -16.71 6.57 -10.22
N LYS A 91 -16.35 5.28 -10.22
CA LYS A 91 -15.22 4.77 -11.01
C LYS A 91 -15.41 5.03 -12.52
N LYS A 92 -16.62 4.82 -13.05
CA LYS A 92 -16.94 5.08 -14.46
C LYS A 92 -16.84 6.57 -14.79
N GLU A 93 -17.33 7.44 -13.92
CA GLU A 93 -17.28 8.89 -14.10
C GLU A 93 -15.84 9.41 -14.11
N ILE A 94 -15.03 8.99 -13.13
CA ILE A 94 -13.60 9.34 -13.07
C ILE A 94 -12.87 8.84 -14.32
N ARG A 95 -13.09 7.57 -14.71
CA ARG A 95 -12.47 7.02 -15.93
C ARG A 95 -12.87 7.81 -17.17
N SER A 96 -14.14 8.16 -17.31
CA SER A 96 -14.64 8.96 -18.44
C SER A 96 -13.99 10.33 -18.49
N LEU A 97 -13.91 11.02 -17.34
CA LEU A 97 -13.27 12.33 -17.23
C LEU A 97 -11.80 12.27 -17.64
N ILE A 98 -11.03 11.31 -17.10
CA ILE A 98 -9.60 11.18 -17.39
C ILE A 98 -9.36 10.83 -18.86
N VAL A 99 -10.07 9.82 -19.39
CA VAL A 99 -9.86 9.34 -20.78
C VAL A 99 -10.24 10.40 -21.81
N ASN A 100 -11.29 11.19 -21.56
CA ASN A 100 -11.75 12.21 -22.51
C ASN A 100 -10.97 13.53 -22.41
N CYS A 101 -10.30 13.79 -21.29
CA CYS A 101 -9.45 14.97 -21.10
C CYS A 101 -7.96 14.72 -21.41
N SER A 102 -7.56 13.45 -21.62
CA SER A 102 -6.20 13.10 -22.00
C SER A 102 -5.99 13.45 -23.48
N ILE A 103 -5.05 14.37 -23.75
CA ILE A 103 -4.68 14.87 -25.08
C ILE A 103 -3.88 13.80 -25.83
#